data_AF-A0A0G1W9C3-F1
#
_entry.id   AF-A0A0G1W9C3-F1
#
_cell.length_a   1.000
_cell.length_b   1.000
_cell.length_c   1.000
_cell.angle_alpha   90.00
_cell.angle_beta   90.00
_cell.angle_gamma   90.00
#
_symmetry.space_group_name_H-M   'P 1'
#
loop_
_entity.id
_entity.type
_entity.pdbx_description
1 polymer ?
#
loop_
_entity_poly.entity_id
_entity_poly.type
_entity_poly.pdbx_seq_one_letter_code
_entity_poly.pdbx_strand_id
1 'polypeptide(L)'
;MNVKDPGIKMVFNKEGKAHKPIRIFIPEKNIIVGVYQGSLSKYDILIKYRQGLKNGKWSNIRTPKHIHWAVDLLIKMHADKGKIKKFLGFLLDIWKKTTPIKSKSDRKKILDIKNLLYKHGNKIKQYQSISQYGEYRIEFLILLAKLLMIQEKTNMADAYMFRRLLEALKRGEDIFKIVSIATHRGR
;
A
#
# COMPACT_ATOMS: atom_id res chain seq x y z
N MET A 1 3.82 -8.11 -17.61
CA MET A 1 5.23 -8.43 -17.91
C MET A 1 5.95 -8.63 -16.58
N ASN A 2 6.62 -9.78 -16.39
CA ASN A 2 7.62 -9.92 -15.32
C ASN A 2 8.77 -8.99 -15.71
N VAL A 3 8.89 -7.86 -15.04
CA VAL A 3 9.99 -6.92 -15.30
C VAL A 3 11.26 -7.58 -14.75
N LYS A 4 12.14 -8.02 -15.66
CA LYS A 4 13.54 -8.36 -15.33
C LYS A 4 14.15 -7.15 -14.62
N ASP A 5 14.85 -7.42 -13.52
CA ASP A 5 15.43 -6.46 -12.58
C ASP A 5 16.11 -5.28 -13.32
N PRO A 6 15.56 -4.06 -13.28
CA PRO A 6 16.09 -2.90 -14.01
C PRO A 6 17.41 -2.34 -13.41
N GLY A 7 18.23 -3.16 -12.76
CA GLY A 7 19.40 -2.70 -11.99
C GLY A 7 19.01 -1.86 -10.77
N ILE A 8 17.75 -1.96 -10.33
CA ILE A 8 17.23 -1.09 -9.27
C ILE A 8 17.35 -1.80 -7.93
N LYS A 9 18.38 -1.39 -7.18
CA LYS A 9 18.68 -1.88 -5.83
C LYS A 9 17.53 -1.61 -4.85
N MET A 10 16.65 -2.59 -4.69
CA MET A 10 15.69 -2.71 -3.59
C MET A 10 16.26 -3.57 -2.45
N VAL A 11 17.58 -3.66 -2.32
CA VAL A 11 18.24 -4.31 -1.19
C VAL A 11 18.57 -3.25 -0.15
N PHE A 12 18.18 -3.47 1.10
CA PHE A 12 18.56 -2.61 2.22
C PHE A 12 19.29 -3.41 3.29
N ASN A 13 20.21 -2.75 3.99
CA ASN A 13 20.91 -3.34 5.13
C ASN A 13 20.21 -2.93 6.43
N LYS A 14 20.03 -3.87 7.34
CA LYS A 14 19.58 -3.63 8.71
C LYS A 14 20.34 -4.59 9.62
N GLU A 15 20.93 -4.08 10.70
CA GLU A 15 21.70 -4.88 11.67
C GLU A 15 22.78 -5.76 11.00
N GLY A 16 23.51 -5.19 10.03
CA GLY A 16 24.57 -5.90 9.30
C GLY A 16 24.07 -6.94 8.27
N LYS A 17 22.75 -7.17 8.16
CA LYS A 17 22.17 -8.15 7.23
C LYS A 17 21.54 -7.48 6.01
N ALA A 18 21.82 -8.02 4.83
CA ALA A 18 21.20 -7.59 3.59
C ALA A 18 19.82 -8.23 3.40
N HIS A 19 18.78 -7.41 3.31
CA HIS A 19 17.42 -7.85 3.07
C HIS A 19 17.07 -7.72 1.58
N LYS A 20 16.84 -8.86 0.92
CA LYS A 20 16.40 -8.94 -0.48
C LYS A 20 14.87 -9.03 -0.55
N PRO A 21 14.23 -8.39 -1.54
CA PRO A 21 12.78 -8.47 -1.72
C PRO A 21 12.38 -9.87 -2.18
N ILE A 22 11.29 -10.39 -1.62
CA ILE A 22 10.58 -11.59 -2.09
C ILE A 22 9.84 -11.25 -3.40
N ARG A 23 9.28 -10.04 -3.49
CA ARG A 23 8.57 -9.53 -4.67
C ARG A 23 8.81 -8.04 -4.86
N ILE A 24 8.81 -7.63 -6.12
CA ILE A 24 8.92 -6.24 -6.55
C ILE A 24 7.72 -5.92 -7.43
N PHE A 25 7.14 -4.74 -7.22
CA PHE A 25 6.07 -4.17 -8.02
C PHE A 25 6.48 -2.79 -8.52
N ILE A 26 6.11 -2.48 -9.75
CA ILE A 26 6.31 -1.18 -10.37
C ILE A 26 4.91 -0.69 -10.77
N PRO A 27 4.14 -0.09 -9.83
CA PRO A 27 2.78 0.37 -10.11
C PRO A 27 2.76 1.55 -11.08
N GLU A 28 3.87 2.29 -11.19
CA GLU A 28 4.05 3.42 -12.08
C GLU A 28 5.56 3.64 -12.36
N LYS A 29 5.88 4.43 -13.39
CA LYS A 29 7.25 4.61 -13.90
C LYS A 29 8.27 4.99 -12.82
N ASN A 30 7.86 5.83 -11.86
CA ASN A 30 8.76 6.42 -10.87
C ASN A 30 8.56 5.87 -9.44
N ILE A 31 7.85 4.76 -9.26
CA ILE A 31 7.68 4.14 -7.93
C ILE A 31 7.99 2.66 -8.01
N ILE A 32 8.73 2.18 -6.99
CA ILE A 32 9.06 0.77 -6.83
C ILE A 32 8.68 0.35 -5.43
N VAL A 33 7.93 -0.74 -5.33
CA VAL A 33 7.47 -1.33 -4.08
C VAL A 33 8.09 -2.71 -3.94
N GLY A 34 8.82 -2.92 -2.86
CA GLY A 34 9.41 -4.19 -2.47
C GLY A 34 8.64 -4.81 -1.31
N VAL A 35 8.41 -6.12 -1.39
CA VAL A 35 7.85 -6.93 -0.30
C VAL A 35 8.94 -7.87 0.19
N TYR A 36 9.19 -7.88 1.50
CA TYR A 36 10.26 -8.63 2.17
C TYR A 36 9.65 -9.56 3.22
N GLN A 37 10.46 -10.49 3.72
CA GLN A 37 10.09 -11.26 4.91
C GLN A 37 10.10 -10.31 6.11
N GLY A 38 8.96 -10.21 6.79
CA GLY A 38 8.87 -9.53 8.08
C GLY A 38 9.28 -10.43 9.24
N SER A 39 9.29 -9.89 10.45
CA SER A 39 9.77 -10.56 11.67
C SER A 39 8.68 -10.90 12.69
N LEU A 40 7.44 -10.43 12.48
CA LEU A 40 6.35 -10.61 13.46
C LEU A 40 5.79 -12.03 13.45
N SER A 41 5.77 -12.69 12.29
CA SER A 41 5.24 -14.04 12.12
C SER A 41 5.92 -14.74 10.95
N LYS A 42 5.72 -16.07 10.84
CA LYS A 42 6.28 -16.90 9.76
C LYS A 42 5.94 -16.38 8.36
N TYR A 43 4.76 -15.79 8.19
CA TYR A 43 4.27 -15.28 6.91
C TYR A 43 4.15 -13.75 6.87
N ASP A 44 4.69 -13.06 7.88
CA ASP A 44 4.77 -11.62 7.93
C ASP A 44 5.45 -11.06 6.68
N ILE A 45 4.91 -9.96 6.18
CA ILE A 45 5.47 -9.23 5.07
C ILE A 45 5.85 -7.83 5.52
N LEU A 46 7.06 -7.43 5.16
CA LEU A 46 7.51 -6.05 5.31
C LEU A 46 7.39 -5.35 3.96
N ILE A 47 6.71 -4.22 3.93
CA ILE A 47 6.56 -3.40 2.72
C ILE A 47 7.59 -2.28 2.76
N LYS A 48 8.33 -2.09 1.68
CA LYS A 48 9.13 -0.88 1.46
C LYS A 48 8.92 -0.32 0.07
N TYR A 49 9.19 0.96 -0.09
CA TYR A 49 9.11 1.62 -1.39
C TYR A 49 10.21 2.66 -1.54
N ARG A 50 10.46 3.06 -2.79
CA ARG A 50 11.22 4.26 -3.13
C ARG A 50 10.63 4.91 -4.36
N GLN A 51 10.87 6.21 -4.50
CA GLN A 51 10.36 7.03 -5.59
C GLN A 51 11.50 7.70 -6.35
N GLY A 52 11.32 7.91 -7.65
CA GLY A 52 12.19 8.73 -8.47
C GLY A 52 12.10 10.18 -8.02
N LEU A 53 13.25 10.82 -7.85
CA LEU A 53 13.36 12.23 -7.50
C LEU A 53 13.51 13.06 -8.77
N LYS A 54 13.20 14.36 -8.68
CA LYS A 54 13.30 15.30 -9.81
C LYS A 54 14.71 15.38 -10.42
N ASN A 55 15.74 15.06 -9.64
CA ASN A 55 17.14 15.04 -10.07
C ASN A 55 17.58 13.73 -10.74
N GLY A 56 16.63 12.85 -11.11
CA GLY A 56 16.91 11.57 -11.75
C GLY A 56 17.44 10.48 -10.80
N LYS A 57 17.72 10.80 -9.53
CA LYS A 57 18.12 9.82 -8.51
C LYS A 57 16.88 9.17 -7.89
N TRP A 58 17.09 8.06 -7.21
CA TRP A 58 16.04 7.42 -6.41
C TRP A 58 16.11 7.87 -4.95
N SER A 59 14.95 7.97 -4.30
CA SER A 59 14.88 8.18 -2.86
C SER A 59 15.49 6.99 -2.11
N ASN A 60 15.83 7.21 -0.83
CA ASN A 60 16.08 6.12 0.10
C ASN A 60 14.89 5.15 0.14
N ILE A 61 15.18 3.88 0.43
CA ILE A 61 14.16 2.85 0.64
C ILE A 61 13.48 3.13 1.98
N ARG A 62 12.16 3.34 1.96
CA ARG A 62 11.36 3.73 3.13
C ARG A 62 10.27 2.72 3.39
N THR A 63 9.88 2.60 4.66
CA THR A 63 8.65 1.91 5.04
C THR A 63 7.48 2.89 4.85
N PRO A 64 6.38 2.48 4.20
CA PRO A 64 5.20 3.33 4.08
C PRO A 64 4.62 3.62 5.47
N LYS A 65 4.29 4.89 5.72
CA LYS A 65 3.60 5.31 6.93
C LYS A 65 2.13 5.61 6.60
N HIS A 66 1.21 5.14 7.43
CA HIS A 66 -0.22 5.38 7.23
C HIS A 66 -0.58 6.86 7.16
N ILE A 67 0.14 7.72 7.90
CA ILE A 67 -0.08 9.16 7.87
C ILE A 67 0.16 9.78 6.48
N HIS A 68 1.19 9.38 5.73
CA HIS A 68 1.43 9.93 4.39
C HIS A 68 0.29 9.57 3.44
N TRP A 69 -0.20 8.33 3.55
CA TRP A 69 -1.32 7.84 2.77
C TRP A 69 -2.64 8.52 3.15
N ALA A 70 -2.86 8.78 4.44
CA ALA A 70 -4.04 9.50 4.93
C ALA A 70 -4.06 10.96 4.45
N VAL A 71 -2.94 11.67 4.56
CA VAL A 71 -2.80 13.06 4.11
C VAL A 71 -3.06 13.18 2.61
N ASP A 72 -2.47 12.29 1.81
CA ASP A 72 -2.69 12.27 0.36
C ASP A 72 -4.17 12.11 0.00
N LEU A 73 -4.88 11.20 0.67
CA LEU A 73 -6.31 11.03 0.46
C LEU A 73 -7.17 12.19 0.94
N LEU A 74 -6.78 12.89 2.01
CA LEU A 74 -7.48 14.09 2.45
C LEU A 74 -7.38 15.20 1.40
N ILE A 75 -6.19 15.39 0.79
CA ILE A 75 -5.99 16.33 -0.32
C ILE A 75 -6.90 15.96 -1.49
N LYS A 76 -6.89 14.69 -1.90
CA LYS A 76 -7.77 14.22 -2.98
C LYS A 76 -9.26 14.36 -2.64
N MET A 77 -9.63 14.20 -1.37
CA MET A 77 -11.01 14.31 -0.90
C MET A 77 -11.49 15.76 -0.93
N HIS A 78 -10.61 16.72 -0.68
CA HIS A 78 -10.92 18.14 -0.84
C HIS A 78 -11.22 18.48 -2.31
N ALA A 79 -10.51 17.85 -3.24
CA ALA A 79 -10.72 18.05 -4.67
C ALA A 79 -11.98 17.35 -5.23
N ASP A 80 -12.24 16.09 -4.84
CA ASP A 80 -13.41 15.33 -5.30
C ASP A 80 -13.90 14.36 -4.19
N LYS A 81 -14.66 14.91 -3.25
CA LYS A 81 -15.20 14.18 -2.09
C LYS A 81 -16.05 12.97 -2.52
N GLY A 82 -16.88 13.14 -3.54
CA GLY A 82 -17.79 12.09 -4.01
C GLY A 82 -17.03 10.89 -4.58
N LYS A 83 -16.05 11.13 -5.44
CA LYS A 83 -15.24 10.07 -6.05
C LYS A 83 -14.32 9.40 -5.03
N ILE A 84 -13.75 10.15 -4.09
CA ILE A 84 -12.94 9.56 -3.02
C ILE A 84 -13.75 8.71 -2.05
N LYS A 85 -14.98 9.09 -1.69
CA LYS A 85 -15.86 8.22 -0.90
C LYS A 85 -16.18 6.90 -1.62
N LYS A 86 -16.40 6.94 -2.94
CA LYS A 86 -16.58 5.72 -3.76
C LYS A 86 -15.29 4.89 -3.78
N PHE A 87 -14.13 5.52 -3.93
CA PHE A 87 -12.83 4.86 -3.90
C PHE A 87 -12.56 4.16 -2.55
N LEU A 88 -12.83 4.83 -1.43
CA LEU A 88 -12.72 4.27 -0.09
C LEU A 88 -13.68 3.09 0.12
N GLY A 89 -14.90 3.18 -0.43
CA GLY A 89 -15.84 2.06 -0.47
C GLY A 89 -15.27 0.85 -1.21
N PHE A 90 -14.66 1.08 -2.38
CA PHE A 90 -13.97 0.03 -3.13
C PHE A 90 -12.81 -0.60 -2.34
N LEU A 91 -12.00 0.20 -1.63
CA LEU A 91 -10.93 -0.34 -0.77
C LEU A 91 -11.48 -1.17 0.39
N LEU A 92 -12.59 -0.76 1.01
CA LEU A 92 -13.25 -1.53 2.06
C LEU A 92 -13.81 -2.87 1.54
N ASP A 93 -14.30 -2.91 0.31
CA ASP A 93 -14.72 -4.17 -0.32
C ASP A 93 -13.54 -5.10 -0.62
N ILE A 94 -12.40 -4.53 -1.01
CA ILE A 94 -11.15 -5.31 -1.11
C ILE A 94 -10.75 -5.83 0.27
N TRP A 95 -10.77 -4.98 1.31
CA TRP A 95 -10.46 -5.39 2.68
C TRP A 95 -11.27 -6.62 3.10
N LYS A 96 -12.59 -6.60 2.88
CA LYS A 96 -13.48 -7.73 3.23
C LYS A 96 -13.07 -9.03 2.53
N LYS A 97 -12.61 -8.94 1.28
CA LYS A 97 -12.23 -10.10 0.45
C LYS A 97 -10.77 -10.53 0.64
N THR A 98 -9.92 -9.70 1.24
CA THR A 98 -8.53 -10.04 1.51
C THR A 98 -8.45 -11.13 2.57
N THR A 99 -7.69 -12.19 2.29
CA THR A 99 -7.42 -13.29 3.23
C THR A 99 -5.98 -13.22 3.75
N PRO A 100 -5.72 -13.69 4.98
CA PRO A 100 -4.36 -13.77 5.52
C PRO A 100 -3.52 -14.81 4.78
N ILE A 101 -2.20 -14.66 4.81
CA ILE A 101 -1.26 -15.64 4.27
C ILE A 101 -1.12 -16.80 5.26
N LYS A 102 -1.51 -18.01 4.86
CA LYS A 102 -1.43 -19.21 5.71
C LYS A 102 -0.30 -20.17 5.29
N SER A 103 0.26 -20.00 4.10
CA SER A 103 1.27 -20.91 3.55
C SER A 103 2.20 -20.22 2.54
N LYS A 104 3.30 -20.92 2.15
CA LYS A 104 4.22 -20.44 1.12
C LYS A 104 3.54 -20.35 -0.26
N SER A 105 2.66 -21.30 -0.59
CA SER A 105 1.89 -21.31 -1.83
C SER A 105 0.88 -20.17 -1.85
N ASP A 106 0.17 -19.92 -0.74
CA ASP A 106 -0.72 -18.76 -0.59
C ASP A 106 0.04 -17.46 -0.79
N ARG A 107 1.22 -17.31 -0.17
CA ARG A 107 2.05 -16.12 -0.36
C ARG A 107 2.39 -15.87 -1.82
N LYS A 108 2.79 -16.92 -2.56
CA LYS A 108 3.11 -16.81 -4.00
C LYS A 108 1.87 -16.40 -4.80
N LYS A 109 0.70 -16.95 -4.50
CA LYS A 109 -0.57 -16.67 -5.19
C LYS A 109 -1.09 -15.26 -4.88
N ILE A 110 -1.10 -14.86 -3.60
CA ILE A 110 -1.60 -13.56 -3.14
C ILE A 110 -0.71 -12.41 -3.63
N LEU A 111 0.62 -12.61 -3.62
CA LEU A 111 1.59 -11.61 -4.08
C LEU A 111 1.80 -11.61 -5.61
N ASP A 112 0.96 -12.30 -6.36
CA ASP A 112 0.98 -12.21 -7.82
C ASP A 112 0.41 -10.86 -8.30
N ILE A 113 1.11 -10.20 -9.22
CA ILE A 113 0.74 -8.86 -9.69
C ILE A 113 -0.62 -8.83 -10.39
N LYS A 114 -1.03 -9.92 -11.07
CA LYS A 114 -2.36 -10.00 -11.69
C LYS A 114 -3.45 -9.95 -10.62
N ASN A 115 -3.22 -10.63 -9.50
CA ASN A 115 -4.12 -10.59 -8.36
C ASN A 115 -4.12 -9.24 -7.66
N LEU A 116 -2.97 -8.55 -7.57
CA LEU A 116 -2.85 -7.31 -6.82
C LEU A 116 -3.38 -6.08 -7.57
N LEU A 117 -3.10 -5.95 -8.86
CA LEU A 117 -3.44 -4.75 -9.65
C LEU A 117 -4.43 -5.02 -10.77
N TYR A 118 -4.23 -6.08 -11.56
CA TYR A 118 -4.98 -6.25 -12.82
C TYR A 118 -6.40 -6.81 -12.64
N LYS A 119 -6.69 -7.55 -11.56
CA LYS A 119 -8.02 -8.11 -11.27
C LYS A 119 -9.14 -7.04 -11.20
N HIS A 120 -8.79 -5.77 -11.04
CA HIS A 120 -9.73 -4.66 -10.95
C HIS A 120 -9.55 -3.59 -12.04
N GLY A 121 -8.84 -3.90 -13.14
CA GLY A 121 -8.45 -2.91 -14.16
C GLY A 121 -9.56 -1.95 -14.61
N ASN A 122 -10.76 -2.46 -14.89
CA ASN A 122 -11.91 -1.62 -15.28
C ASN A 122 -12.41 -0.69 -14.15
N LYS A 123 -12.36 -1.15 -12.89
CA LYS A 123 -12.71 -0.31 -11.73
C LYS A 123 -11.62 0.73 -11.45
N ILE A 124 -10.35 0.41 -11.68
CA ILE A 124 -9.23 1.36 -11.50
C ILE A 124 -9.39 2.56 -12.44
N LYS A 125 -9.81 2.33 -13.70
CA LYS A 125 -10.07 3.41 -14.67
C LYS A 125 -11.04 4.46 -14.16
N GLN A 126 -12.07 4.05 -13.40
CA GLN A 126 -13.07 4.97 -12.83
C GLN A 126 -12.48 5.99 -11.85
N TYR A 127 -11.33 5.66 -11.28
CA TYR A 127 -10.65 6.50 -10.30
C TYR A 127 -9.43 7.21 -10.88
N GLN A 128 -9.08 7.03 -12.15
CA GLN A 128 -7.87 7.63 -12.70
C GLN A 128 -7.84 9.15 -12.58
N SER A 129 -8.98 9.82 -12.71
CA SER A 129 -9.06 11.29 -12.59
C SER A 129 -8.59 11.82 -11.23
N ILE A 130 -8.65 11.04 -10.14
CA ILE A 130 -8.17 11.52 -8.82
C ILE A 130 -6.65 11.45 -8.69
N SER A 131 -5.96 10.82 -9.64
CA SER A 131 -4.50 10.75 -9.65
C SER A 131 -3.85 12.11 -9.93
N GLN A 132 -4.62 13.10 -10.40
CA GLN A 132 -4.13 14.46 -10.66
C GLN A 132 -4.00 15.33 -9.39
N TYR A 133 -4.58 14.91 -8.27
CA TYR A 133 -4.53 15.65 -7.00
C TYR A 133 -3.57 14.97 -6.04
N GLY A 134 -2.89 15.68 -5.14
CA GLY A 134 -1.96 15.06 -4.19
C GLY A 134 -0.68 14.51 -4.83
N GLU A 135 0.04 13.69 -4.07
CA GLU A 135 1.36 13.14 -4.44
C GLU A 135 1.22 11.81 -5.19
N TYR A 136 0.32 10.94 -4.73
CA TYR A 136 0.31 9.54 -5.15
C TYR A 136 -0.75 9.25 -6.21
N ARG A 137 -0.35 8.50 -7.26
CA ARG A 137 -1.32 7.96 -8.23
C ARG A 137 -2.18 6.86 -7.63
N ILE A 138 -3.34 6.64 -8.22
CA ILE A 138 -4.30 5.67 -7.68
C ILE A 138 -3.79 4.22 -7.74
N GLU A 139 -2.99 3.88 -8.75
CA GLU A 139 -2.40 2.55 -8.89
C GLU A 139 -1.49 2.21 -7.71
N PHE A 140 -0.65 3.17 -7.29
CA PHE A 140 0.19 3.01 -6.11
C PHE A 140 -0.64 2.93 -4.83
N LEU A 141 -1.64 3.80 -4.66
CA LEU A 141 -2.51 3.77 -3.47
C LEU A 141 -3.25 2.44 -3.32
N ILE A 142 -3.74 1.86 -4.41
CA ILE A 142 -4.42 0.56 -4.41
C ILE A 142 -3.45 -0.57 -4.06
N LEU A 143 -2.27 -0.58 -4.70
CA LEU A 143 -1.24 -1.58 -4.40
C LEU A 143 -0.84 -1.54 -2.93
N LEU A 144 -0.51 -0.34 -2.44
CA LEU A 144 -0.09 -0.14 -1.06
C LEU A 144 -1.20 -0.54 -0.09
N ALA A 145 -2.44 -0.09 -0.31
CA ALA A 145 -3.58 -0.46 0.50
C ALA A 145 -3.75 -1.99 0.57
N LYS A 146 -3.67 -2.67 -0.57
CA LYS A 146 -3.82 -4.14 -0.62
C LYS A 146 -2.70 -4.87 0.13
N LEU A 147 -1.45 -4.41 -0.01
CA LEU A 147 -0.33 -4.99 0.73
C LEU A 147 -0.49 -4.77 2.25
N LEU A 148 -0.93 -3.58 2.68
CA LEU A 148 -1.19 -3.28 4.09
C LEU A 148 -2.34 -4.15 4.65
N MET A 149 -3.42 -4.35 3.87
CA MET A 149 -4.50 -5.27 4.24
C MET A 149 -4.00 -6.71 4.46
N ILE A 150 -3.13 -7.18 3.56
CA ILE A 150 -2.54 -8.53 3.65
C ILE A 150 -1.64 -8.62 4.89
N GLN A 151 -0.78 -7.63 5.10
CA GLN A 151 0.14 -7.57 6.24
C GLN A 151 -0.65 -7.60 7.55
N GLU A 152 -1.64 -6.72 7.70
CA GLU A 152 -2.41 -6.59 8.93
C GLU A 152 -3.18 -7.88 9.24
N LYS A 153 -3.94 -8.42 8.28
CA LYS A 153 -4.68 -9.67 8.50
C LYS A 153 -3.78 -10.87 8.76
N THR A 154 -2.58 -10.91 8.20
CA THR A 154 -1.64 -12.03 8.38
C THR A 154 -1.02 -12.03 9.77
N ASN A 155 -0.71 -10.87 10.32
CA ASN A 155 -0.01 -10.78 11.59
C ASN A 155 -0.92 -10.66 12.80
N MET A 156 -2.09 -10.06 12.65
CA MET A 156 -2.93 -9.74 13.79
C MET A 156 -4.38 -9.61 13.33
N ALA A 157 -5.14 -10.71 13.42
CA ALA A 157 -6.53 -10.77 12.95
C ALA A 157 -7.45 -9.74 13.64
N ASP A 158 -7.09 -9.31 14.86
CA ASP A 158 -7.85 -8.33 15.65
C ASP A 158 -7.34 -6.89 15.49
N ALA A 159 -6.21 -6.68 14.81
CA ALA A 159 -5.77 -5.35 14.40
C ALA A 159 -6.55 -4.93 13.14
N TYR A 160 -7.34 -3.88 13.29
CA TYR A 160 -8.10 -3.28 12.18
C TYR A 160 -7.76 -1.80 12.02
N MET A 161 -6.54 -1.36 12.36
CA MET A 161 -6.12 0.03 12.24
C MET A 161 -6.24 0.53 10.80
N PHE A 162 -5.79 -0.22 9.78
CA PHE A 162 -5.93 0.27 8.41
C PHE A 162 -7.40 0.33 7.99
N ARG A 163 -8.20 -0.69 8.34
CA ARG A 163 -9.65 -0.68 8.13
C ARG A 163 -10.33 0.52 8.81
N ARG A 164 -10.00 0.79 10.08
CA ARG A 164 -10.52 1.92 10.86
C ARG A 164 -10.17 3.25 10.22
N LEU A 165 -8.95 3.38 9.67
CA LEU A 165 -8.54 4.56 8.91
C LEU A 165 -9.41 4.75 7.65
N LEU A 166 -9.65 3.67 6.89
CA LEU A 166 -10.54 3.70 5.70
C LEU A 166 -11.96 4.14 6.07
N GLU A 167 -12.50 3.58 7.16
CA GLU A 167 -13.85 3.90 7.65
C GLU A 167 -13.94 5.36 8.12
N ALA A 168 -12.96 5.85 8.89
CA ALA A 168 -12.91 7.23 9.36
C ALA A 168 -12.84 8.24 8.20
N LEU A 169 -11.95 7.99 7.22
CA LEU A 169 -11.88 8.78 5.99
C LEU A 169 -13.22 8.77 5.24
N LYS A 170 -13.86 7.60 5.08
CA LYS A 170 -15.12 7.49 4.32
C LYS A 170 -16.28 8.20 5.01
N ARG A 171 -16.36 8.11 6.34
CA ARG A 171 -17.35 8.84 7.15
C ARG A 171 -17.12 10.36 7.07
N GLY A 172 -15.90 10.78 6.78
CA GLY A 172 -15.51 12.19 6.80
C GLY A 172 -15.35 12.68 8.23
N GLU A 173 -14.72 11.87 9.07
CA GLU A 173 -14.38 12.27 10.43
C GLU A 173 -13.37 13.43 10.42
N ASP A 174 -13.29 14.12 11.55
CA ASP A 174 -12.37 15.23 11.75
C ASP A 174 -10.90 14.83 11.48
N ILE A 175 -10.12 15.79 10.97
CA ILE A 175 -8.73 15.59 10.57
C ILE A 175 -7.84 15.14 11.73
N PHE A 176 -8.02 15.65 12.95
CA PHE A 176 -7.26 15.25 14.12
C PHE A 176 -7.52 13.78 14.46
N LYS A 177 -8.79 13.32 14.32
CA LYS A 177 -9.14 11.92 14.53
C LYS A 177 -8.53 11.01 13.47
N ILE A 178 -8.54 11.42 12.20
CA ILE A 178 -7.91 10.67 11.09
C ILE A 178 -6.39 10.57 11.31
N VAL A 179 -5.74 11.69 11.63
CA VAL A 179 -4.30 11.75 11.90
C VAL A 179 -3.93 10.91 13.12
N SER A 180 -4.72 10.97 14.19
CA SER A 180 -4.53 10.13 15.39
C SER A 180 -4.55 8.64 15.05
N ILE A 181 -5.55 8.18 14.29
CA ILE A 181 -5.61 6.78 13.83
C ILE A 181 -4.39 6.42 12.97
N ALA A 182 -4.01 7.29 12.03
CA ALA A 182 -2.92 7.05 11.09
C ALA A 182 -1.51 7.13 11.70
N THR A 183 -1.38 7.70 12.90
CA THR A 183 -0.12 7.80 13.65
C THR A 183 -0.04 6.82 14.80
N HIS A 184 -1.14 6.14 15.13
CA HIS A 184 -1.20 5.19 16.21
C HIS A 184 -0.20 4.05 15.98
N ARG A 185 0.84 4.02 16.81
CA ARG A 185 1.71 2.86 16.95
C ARG A 185 1.03 1.99 18.00
N GLY A 186 0.49 0.84 17.60
CA GLY A 186 0.04 -0.16 18.57
C GLY A 186 1.15 -0.35 19.59
N ARG A 187 0.87 0.01 20.84
CA ARG A 187 1.71 -0.35 21.97
C ARG A 187 1.38 -1.77 22.37
#